data_AF-A0A521TEN7-F1
#
_entry.id   AF-A0A521TEN7-F1
#
_cell.length_a   1.000
_cell.length_b   1.000
_cell.length_c   1.000
_cell.angle_alpha   90.00
_cell.angle_beta   90.00
_cell.angle_gamma   90.00
#
_symmetry.space_group_name_H-M   'P 1'
#
loop_
_entity.id
_entity.type
_entity.pdbx_description
1 polymer ?
#
loop_
_entity_poly.entity_id
_entity_poly.type
_entity_poly.pdbx_seq_one_letter_code
_entity_poly.pdbx_strand_id
1 'polypeptide(L)'
;MTMLGGRLIQEHQALDTLFEEIANRVHCGDTAALDESWTALESRLLAHFDYEESHLLPRFESVDPAEALRIREEHKLVRRALQDTGVAIELHTVREQNVEEFLTLLRAHAAREEKLLYPWSSAADAATRAPGTVER
;
A
#
# COMPACT_ATOMS: atom_id res chain seq x y z
N MET A 1 17.32 11.57 -10.13
CA MET A 1 17.25 10.19 -9.61
C MET A 1 15.96 10.06 -8.83
N THR A 2 14.94 9.51 -9.48
CA THR A 2 13.52 9.50 -9.11
C THR A 2 13.08 8.06 -8.74
N MET A 3 13.95 7.32 -8.07
CA MET A 3 13.90 5.84 -8.07
C MET A 3 13.00 5.25 -6.97
N LEU A 4 12.81 5.94 -5.84
CA LEU A 4 12.03 5.41 -4.71
C LEU A 4 10.52 5.51 -4.97
N GLY A 5 10.01 6.71 -5.25
CA GLY A 5 8.59 6.90 -5.56
C GLY A 5 8.14 6.13 -6.81
N GLY A 6 9.02 6.01 -7.83
CA GLY A 6 8.72 5.21 -9.01
C GLY A 6 8.58 3.71 -8.73
N ARG A 7 9.34 3.17 -7.76
CA ARG A 7 9.20 1.77 -7.34
C ARG A 7 7.89 1.53 -6.59
N LEU A 8 7.49 2.44 -5.71
CA LEU A 8 6.26 2.30 -4.94
C LEU A 8 5.01 2.41 -5.81
N ILE A 9 5.03 3.29 -6.81
CA ILE A 9 3.98 3.34 -7.84
C ILE A 9 3.88 2.02 -8.62
N GLN A 10 5.02 1.41 -8.98
CA GLN A 10 5.01 0.09 -9.62
C GLN A 10 4.48 -1.01 -8.69
N GLU A 11 4.79 -0.93 -7.39
CA GLU A 11 4.24 -1.84 -6.39
C GLU A 11 2.72 -1.67 -6.27
N HIS A 12 2.19 -0.45 -6.26
CA HIS A 12 0.74 -0.19 -6.31
C HIS A 12 0.07 -0.77 -7.56
N GLN A 13 0.65 -0.57 -8.74
CA GLN A 13 0.12 -1.16 -9.98
C GLN A 13 0.07 -2.69 -9.90
N ALA A 14 1.12 -3.30 -9.36
CA ALA A 14 1.21 -4.74 -9.22
C ALA A 14 0.35 -5.30 -8.07
N LEU A 15 -0.03 -4.48 -7.08
CA LEU A 15 -1.06 -4.80 -6.09
C LEU A 15 -2.46 -4.69 -6.73
N ASP A 16 -2.71 -3.68 -7.56
CA ASP A 16 -3.99 -3.50 -8.26
C ASP A 16 -4.29 -4.63 -9.24
N THR A 17 -3.28 -5.16 -9.94
CA THR A 17 -3.45 -6.39 -10.73
C THR A 17 -3.85 -7.59 -9.87
N LEU A 18 -3.21 -7.78 -8.71
CA LEU A 18 -3.59 -8.86 -7.79
C LEU A 18 -5.01 -8.67 -7.23
N PHE A 19 -5.42 -7.41 -6.99
CA PHE A 19 -6.77 -7.07 -6.56
C PHE A 19 -7.82 -7.49 -7.59
N GLU A 20 -7.60 -7.19 -8.86
CA GLU A 20 -8.48 -7.59 -9.96
C GLU A 20 -8.57 -9.12 -10.09
N GLU A 21 -7.44 -9.82 -9.94
CA GLU A 21 -7.43 -11.28 -9.96
C GLU A 21 -8.26 -11.89 -8.82
N ILE A 22 -8.12 -11.35 -7.59
CA ILE A 22 -8.88 -11.82 -6.43
C ILE A 22 -10.38 -11.57 -6.61
N ALA A 23 -10.77 -10.37 -7.06
CA ALA A 23 -12.16 -10.05 -7.32
C ALA A 23 -12.77 -11.01 -8.36
N ASN A 24 -12.05 -11.29 -9.45
CA ASN A 24 -12.49 -12.23 -10.47
C ASN A 24 -12.59 -13.67 -9.96
N ARG A 25 -11.63 -14.13 -9.13
CA ARG A 25 -11.67 -15.48 -8.52
C ARG A 25 -12.87 -15.64 -7.59
N VAL A 26 -13.17 -14.63 -6.79
CA VAL A 26 -14.37 -14.60 -5.91
C VAL A 26 -15.64 -14.62 -6.74
N HIS A 27 -15.70 -13.83 -7.82
CA HIS A 27 -16.85 -13.80 -8.74
C HIS A 27 -17.09 -15.15 -9.43
N CYS A 28 -16.04 -15.82 -9.88
CA CYS A 28 -16.13 -17.13 -10.54
C CYS A 28 -16.26 -18.32 -9.57
N GLY A 29 -16.11 -18.10 -8.26
CA GLY A 29 -16.14 -19.16 -7.25
C GLY A 29 -14.91 -20.09 -7.26
N ASP A 30 -13.77 -19.63 -7.78
CA ASP A 30 -12.51 -20.39 -7.81
C ASP A 30 -11.77 -20.27 -6.46
N THR A 31 -12.24 -21.03 -5.47
CA THR A 31 -11.73 -20.96 -4.10
C THR A 31 -10.32 -21.52 -3.96
N ALA A 32 -9.92 -22.49 -4.79
CA ALA A 32 -8.58 -23.08 -4.72
C ALA A 32 -7.49 -22.08 -5.15
N ALA A 33 -7.76 -21.33 -6.22
CA ALA A 33 -6.86 -20.27 -6.66
C ALA A 33 -6.93 -19.03 -5.74
N LEU A 34 -8.03 -18.82 -5.03
CA LEU A 34 -8.23 -17.65 -4.17
C LEU A 34 -7.21 -17.58 -3.03
N ASP A 35 -6.93 -18.70 -2.36
CA ASP A 35 -6.01 -18.76 -1.21
C ASP A 35 -4.58 -18.35 -1.59
N GLU A 36 -4.09 -18.80 -2.75
CA GLU A 36 -2.75 -18.47 -3.24
C GLU A 36 -2.63 -16.98 -3.56
N SER A 37 -3.62 -16.41 -4.26
CA SER A 37 -3.64 -14.98 -4.55
C SER A 37 -3.78 -14.13 -3.31
N TRP A 38 -4.61 -14.57 -2.36
CA TRP A 38 -4.79 -13.86 -1.10
C TRP A 38 -3.49 -13.83 -0.27
N THR A 39 -2.81 -14.97 -0.15
CA THR A 39 -1.52 -15.08 0.54
C THR A 39 -0.46 -14.18 -0.10
N ALA A 40 -0.39 -14.18 -1.44
CA ALA A 40 0.52 -13.32 -2.19
C ALA A 40 0.21 -11.83 -1.96
N LEU A 41 -1.07 -11.47 -1.93
CA LEU A 41 -1.48 -10.10 -1.65
C LEU A 41 -1.10 -9.68 -0.24
N GLU A 42 -1.47 -10.46 0.77
CA GLU A 42 -1.21 -10.17 2.18
C GLU A 42 0.28 -9.94 2.42
N SER A 43 1.12 -10.86 1.95
CA SER A 43 2.57 -10.75 2.12
C SER A 43 3.14 -9.47 1.50
N ARG A 44 2.70 -9.11 0.30
CA ARG A 44 3.19 -7.91 -0.41
C ARG A 44 2.71 -6.62 0.26
N LEU A 45 1.44 -6.57 0.65
CA LEU A 45 0.85 -5.40 1.28
C LEU A 45 1.46 -5.13 2.66
N LEU A 46 1.69 -6.17 3.46
CA LEU A 46 2.33 -6.01 4.77
C LEU A 46 3.80 -5.55 4.65
N ALA A 47 4.53 -6.07 3.67
CA ALA A 47 5.90 -5.63 3.39
C ALA A 47 5.95 -4.17 2.91
N HIS A 48 4.97 -3.75 2.12
CA HIS A 48 4.81 -2.37 1.69
C HIS A 48 4.60 -1.43 2.89
N PHE A 49 3.65 -1.73 3.77
CA PHE A 49 3.44 -0.91 4.98
C PHE A 49 4.65 -0.86 5.90
N ASP A 50 5.33 -1.99 6.10
CA ASP A 50 6.54 -2.04 6.94
C ASP A 50 7.64 -1.13 6.37
N TYR A 51 7.80 -1.13 5.04
CA TYR A 51 8.75 -0.26 4.37
C TYR A 51 8.43 1.22 4.62
N GLU A 52 7.19 1.63 4.40
CA GLU A 52 6.79 3.02 4.55
C GLU A 52 6.85 3.49 6.01
N GLU A 53 6.36 2.68 6.94
CA GLU A 53 6.38 2.98 8.38
C GLU A 53 7.80 3.06 8.95
N SER A 54 8.74 2.28 8.40
CA SER A 54 10.13 2.25 8.84
C SER A 54 11.01 3.32 8.18
N HIS A 55 10.69 3.75 6.95
CA HIS A 55 11.60 4.58 6.15
C HIS A 55 11.01 5.92 5.70
N LEU A 56 9.73 5.94 5.28
CA LEU A 56 9.12 7.14 4.70
C LEU A 56 8.40 7.97 5.74
N LEU A 57 7.47 7.37 6.48
CA LEU A 57 6.63 8.08 7.44
C LEU A 57 7.42 8.79 8.54
N PRO A 58 8.50 8.22 9.13
CA PRO A 58 9.29 8.94 10.13
C PRO A 58 9.92 10.22 9.60
N ARG A 59 10.29 10.24 8.32
CA ARG A 59 10.87 11.42 7.70
C ARG A 59 9.78 12.40 7.26
N PHE A 60 8.67 11.91 6.73
CA PHE A 60 7.52 12.71 6.32
C PHE A 60 6.84 13.40 7.51
N GLU A 61 6.84 12.76 8.68
CA GLU A 61 6.29 13.31 9.93
C GLU A 61 6.96 14.63 10.33
N SER A 62 8.23 14.85 9.97
CA SER A 62 8.90 16.13 10.21
C SER A 62 8.36 17.29 9.34
N VAL A 63 7.60 16.96 8.29
CA VAL A 63 7.05 17.91 7.30
C VAL A 63 5.55 18.06 7.46
N ASP A 64 4.83 16.94 7.61
CA ASP A 64 3.39 16.93 7.87
C ASP A 64 3.03 15.82 8.89
N PRO A 65 3.08 16.13 10.20
CA PRO A 65 2.75 15.16 11.25
C PRO A 65 1.30 14.66 11.19
N ALA A 66 0.37 15.52 10.78
CA ALA A 66 -1.05 15.18 10.73
C ALA A 66 -1.32 14.17 9.63
N GLU A 67 -0.72 14.37 8.45
CA GLU A 67 -0.88 13.44 7.34
C GLU A 67 -0.11 12.13 7.58
N ALA A 68 1.08 12.18 8.19
CA ALA A 68 1.80 10.97 8.60
C ALA A 68 0.98 10.12 9.58
N LEU A 69 0.33 10.76 10.57
CA LEU A 69 -0.58 10.06 11.49
C LEU A 69 -1.77 9.45 10.74
N ARG A 70 -2.36 10.21 9.80
CA ARG A 70 -3.50 9.73 9.00
C ARG A 70 -3.16 8.48 8.19
N ILE A 71 -2.00 8.44 7.54
CA ILE A 71 -1.53 7.28 6.78
C ILE A 71 -1.36 6.07 7.72
N ARG A 72 -0.78 6.24 8.92
CA ARG A 72 -0.69 5.15 9.92
C ARG A 72 -2.05 4.62 10.36
N GLU A 73 -3.05 5.49 10.53
CA GLU A 73 -4.41 5.05 10.86
C GLU A 73 -5.07 4.31 9.68
N GLU A 74 -4.86 4.76 8.44
CA GLU A 74 -5.28 4.03 7.24
C GLU A 74 -4.64 2.64 7.17
N HIS A 75 -3.33 2.50 7.47
CA HIS A 75 -2.68 1.18 7.53
C HIS A 75 -3.33 0.26 8.57
N LYS A 76 -3.70 0.77 9.75
CA LYS A 76 -4.38 -0.03 10.78
C LYS A 76 -5.74 -0.52 10.29
N LEU A 77 -6.51 0.34 9.64
CA LEU A 77 -7.82 -0.01 9.06
C LEU A 77 -7.66 -1.07 7.97
N VAL A 78 -6.70 -0.89 7.06
CA VAL A 78 -6.42 -1.84 6.00
C VAL A 78 -5.96 -3.19 6.56
N ARG A 79 -5.03 -3.22 7.53
CA ARG A 79 -4.59 -4.47 8.18
C ARG A 79 -5.75 -5.22 8.83
N ARG A 80 -6.69 -4.49 9.45
CA ARG A 80 -7.89 -5.10 10.02
C ARG A 80 -8.77 -5.73 8.96
N ALA A 81 -9.07 -5.00 7.88
CA ALA A 81 -9.88 -5.49 6.78
C ALA A 81 -9.22 -6.67 6.04
N LEU A 82 -7.89 -6.66 5.92
CA LEU A 82 -7.10 -7.77 5.39
C LEU A 82 -7.27 -9.02 6.26
N GLN A 83 -7.09 -8.92 7.58
CA GLN A 83 -7.32 -10.07 8.46
C GLN A 83 -8.77 -10.60 8.41
N ASP A 84 -9.75 -9.69 8.49
CA ASP A 84 -11.16 -10.08 8.48
C ASP A 84 -11.55 -10.78 7.14
N THR A 85 -11.01 -10.30 6.01
CA THR A 85 -11.23 -10.91 4.70
C THR A 85 -10.51 -12.26 4.56
N GLY A 86 -9.27 -12.37 5.06
CA GLY A 86 -8.52 -13.63 5.07
C GLY A 86 -9.24 -14.73 5.83
N VAL A 87 -9.75 -14.42 7.03
CA VAL A 87 -10.59 -15.35 7.81
C VAL A 87 -11.84 -15.73 7.04
N ALA A 88 -12.50 -14.79 6.36
CA ALA A 88 -13.69 -15.09 5.56
C ALA A 88 -13.38 -16.03 4.38
N ILE A 89 -12.20 -15.89 3.75
CA ILE A 89 -11.73 -16.75 2.66
C ILE A 89 -11.48 -18.18 3.19
N GLU A 90 -10.73 -18.32 4.28
CA GLU A 90 -10.44 -19.61 4.92
C GLU A 90 -11.70 -20.36 5.35
N LEU A 91 -12.71 -19.63 5.82
CA LEU A 91 -14.01 -20.18 6.20
C LEU A 91 -14.96 -20.40 5.02
N HIS A 92 -14.55 -20.05 3.80
CA HIS A 92 -15.39 -20.05 2.60
C HIS A 92 -16.70 -19.25 2.76
N THR A 93 -16.63 -18.16 3.53
CA THR A 93 -17.74 -17.23 3.81
C THR A 93 -17.54 -15.85 3.19
N VAL A 94 -16.44 -15.65 2.45
CA VAL A 94 -16.15 -14.41 1.73
C VAL A 94 -17.28 -14.07 0.77
N ARG A 95 -17.62 -12.78 0.73
CA ARG A 95 -18.61 -12.23 -0.21
C ARG A 95 -17.90 -11.26 -1.12
N GLU A 96 -18.32 -11.25 -2.39
CA GLU A 96 -17.84 -10.32 -3.41
C GLU A 96 -17.87 -8.87 -2.91
N GLN A 97 -18.98 -8.43 -2.32
CA GLN A 97 -19.10 -7.08 -1.75
C GLN A 97 -18.01 -6.75 -0.72
N ASN A 98 -17.66 -7.68 0.18
CA ASN A 98 -16.64 -7.43 1.20
C ASN A 98 -15.26 -7.21 0.56
N VAL A 99 -14.99 -7.95 -0.52
CA VAL A 99 -13.75 -7.84 -1.29
C VAL A 99 -13.73 -6.51 -2.02
N GLU A 100 -14.81 -6.13 -2.72
CA GLU A 100 -14.92 -4.84 -3.40
C GLU A 100 -14.73 -3.64 -2.46
N GLU A 101 -15.33 -3.69 -1.28
CA GLU A 101 -15.17 -2.65 -0.24
C GLU A 101 -13.71 -2.55 0.22
N PHE A 102 -13.06 -3.69 0.45
CA PHE A 102 -11.63 -3.75 0.79
C PHE A 102 -10.74 -3.18 -0.32
N LEU A 103 -11.00 -3.54 -1.58
CA LEU A 103 -10.25 -3.03 -2.73
C LEU A 103 -10.43 -1.52 -2.91
N THR A 104 -11.64 -1.02 -2.66
CA THR A 104 -11.92 0.42 -2.71
C THR A 104 -11.12 1.18 -1.65
N LEU A 105 -11.02 0.64 -0.43
CA LEU A 105 -10.20 1.21 0.63
C LEU A 105 -8.71 1.30 0.22
N LEU A 106 -8.18 0.23 -0.36
CA LEU A 106 -6.79 0.15 -0.81
C LEU A 106 -6.47 1.15 -1.92
N ARG A 107 -7.35 1.28 -2.91
CA ARG A 107 -7.19 2.25 -4.00
C ARG A 107 -7.23 3.68 -3.50
N ALA A 108 -8.11 3.98 -2.54
CA ALA A 108 -8.18 5.30 -1.92
C ALA A 108 -6.91 5.64 -1.13
N HIS A 109 -6.35 4.64 -0.44
CA HIS A 109 -5.08 4.76 0.29
C HIS A 109 -3.91 5.01 -0.67
N ALA A 110 -3.73 4.18 -1.70
CA ALA A 110 -2.68 4.35 -2.71
C ALA A 110 -2.73 5.74 -3.38
N ALA A 111 -3.93 6.21 -3.74
CA ALA A 111 -4.11 7.52 -4.35
C ALA A 111 -3.71 8.69 -3.43
N ARG A 112 -3.84 8.52 -2.11
CA ARG A 112 -3.38 9.52 -1.13
C ARG A 112 -1.86 9.61 -1.12
N GLU A 113 -1.18 8.47 -1.06
CA GLU A 113 0.28 8.40 -0.97
C GLU A 113 0.95 8.92 -2.24
N GLU A 114 0.43 8.54 -3.40
CA GLU A 114 0.91 9.04 -4.69
C GLU A 114 0.77 10.56 -4.81
N LYS A 115 -0.27 11.13 -4.21
CA LYS A 115 -0.53 12.56 -4.23
C LYS A 115 0.33 13.34 -3.23
N LEU A 116 0.62 12.77 -2.07
CA LEU A 116 1.17 13.51 -0.92
C LEU A 116 2.56 13.03 -0.53
N LEU A 117 2.72 11.72 -0.29
CA LEU A 117 3.93 11.14 0.27
C LEU A 117 5.06 11.02 -0.77
N TYR A 118 4.75 10.51 -1.96
CA TYR A 118 5.78 10.19 -2.95
C TYR A 118 6.44 11.39 -3.63
N PRO A 119 5.71 12.48 -3.97
CA PRO A 119 6.34 13.70 -4.47
C PRO A 119 7.33 14.29 -3.46
N TRP A 120 6.98 14.22 -2.17
CA TRP A 120 7.86 14.66 -1.10
C TRP A 120 9.12 13.78 -0.97
N SER A 121 8.97 12.45 -1.00
CA SER A 121 10.11 11.51 -0.90
C SER A 121 11.16 11.76 -2.00
N SER A 122 10.71 12.02 -3.22
CA SER A 122 11.58 12.30 -4.36
C SER A 122 12.31 13.65 -4.22
N ALA A 123 11.64 14.65 -3.64
CA ALA A 123 12.24 15.96 -3.36
C ALA A 123 13.29 15.89 -2.23
N ALA A 124 12.99 15.14 -1.16
CA ALA A 124 13.90 14.94 -0.03
C ALA A 124 15.18 14.18 -0.43
N ASP A 125 15.06 13.17 -1.29
CA ASP A 125 16.20 12.44 -1.85
C ASP A 125 17.08 13.33 -2.74
N ALA A 126 16.49 14.26 -3.49
CA ALA A 126 17.23 15.24 -4.29
C ALA A 126 17.95 16.27 -3.41
N ALA A 127 17.31 16.78 -2.36
CA ALA A 127 17.89 17.75 -1.43
C ALA A 127 19.06 17.17 -0.62
N THR A 128 18.98 15.91 -0.19
CA THR A 128 20.05 15.22 0.55
C THR A 128 21.30 14.96 -0.33
N ARG A 129 21.16 15.03 -1.66
CA ARG A 129 22.23 14.75 -2.63
C ARG A 129 22.91 15.98 -3.22
N ALA A 130 22.45 17.18 -2.92
CA ALA A 130 23.17 18.38 -3.32
C ALA A 130 24.54 18.38 -2.63
N PRO A 131 25.68 18.35 -3.35
CA PRO A 131 26.99 18.47 -2.73
C PRO A 131 27.07 19.85 -2.07
N GLY A 132 27.45 19.86 -0.80
CA GLY A 132 27.65 21.08 -0.03
C GLY A 132 28.47 22.09 -0.82
N THR A 133 27.95 23.31 -0.89
CA THR A 133 28.60 24.48 -1.44
C THR A 133 30.00 24.59 -0.84
N VAL A 134 31.04 24.30 -1.63
CA VAL A 134 32.40 24.67 -1.27
C VAL A 134 32.53 26.15 -1.63
N GLU A 135 32.30 27.01 -0.64
CA GLU A 135 32.71 28.42 -0.70
C GLU A 135 34.23 28.49 -0.95
N ARG A 136 34.62 29.31 -1.92
CA ARG A 136 35.97 29.81 -2.12
C ARG A 136 35.97 31.32 -1.94
#